data_AF-L0R9U0-F1
#
_entry.id   AF-L0R9U0-F1
#
_cell.length_a   1.000
_cell.length_b   1.000
_cell.length_c   1.000
_cell.angle_alpha   90.00
_cell.angle_beta   90.00
_cell.angle_gamma   90.00
#
_symmetry.space_group_name_H-M   'P 1'
#
loop_
_entity.id
_entity.type
_entity.pdbx_description
1 polymer ?
#
loop_
_entity_poly.entity_id
_entity_poly.type
_entity_poly.pdbx_seq_one_letter_code
_entity_poly.pdbx_strand_id
1 'polypeptide(L)'
;MKEAKIRTYIHKIIMNKCLGDEDARQDALGEFIALTMPNIDEGTVKNIKSMIPPIADLYEKWATMFIDRLLETVPRNQIEELCSGTAENDSALVLIYIMFMESERMEKQVEEDISSFAPTQNDEAGNLASSFIRSKLSLIAEEQKNTDTRIQ
;
A
#
# COMPACT_ATOMS: atom_id res chain seq x y z
N MET A 1 -27.36 -8.85 1.01
CA MET A 1 -26.74 -8.58 2.34
C MET A 1 -27.09 -7.17 2.83
N LYS A 2 -26.98 -6.83 4.13
CA LYS A 2 -27.07 -5.42 4.59
C LYS A 2 -25.76 -4.68 4.27
N GLU A 3 -25.80 -3.38 3.96
CA GLU A 3 -24.59 -2.61 3.60
C GLU A 3 -23.50 -2.67 4.67
N ALA A 4 -23.84 -2.48 5.94
CA ALA A 4 -22.90 -2.60 7.05
C ALA A 4 -22.14 -3.95 7.05
N LYS A 5 -22.83 -5.06 6.71
CA LYS A 5 -22.19 -6.38 6.61
C LYS A 5 -21.23 -6.47 5.43
N ILE A 6 -21.53 -5.82 4.30
CA ILE A 6 -20.63 -5.76 3.14
C ILE A 6 -19.38 -4.96 3.48
N ARG A 7 -19.55 -3.78 4.11
CA ARG A 7 -18.43 -2.94 4.55
C ARG A 7 -17.49 -3.73 5.46
N THR A 8 -18.03 -4.38 6.50
CA THR A 8 -17.23 -5.21 7.42
C THR A 8 -16.57 -6.40 6.71
N TYR A 9 -17.25 -7.03 5.75
CA TYR A 9 -16.68 -8.15 5.02
C TYR A 9 -15.47 -7.73 4.20
N ILE A 10 -15.63 -6.73 3.33
CA ILE A 10 -14.56 -6.24 2.46
C ILE A 10 -13.39 -5.73 3.30
N HIS A 11 -13.70 -4.92 4.32
CA HIS A 11 -12.70 -4.40 5.26
C HIS A 11 -11.84 -5.52 5.86
N LYS A 12 -12.48 -6.57 6.39
CA LYS A 12 -11.78 -7.73 6.95
C LYS A 12 -10.84 -8.37 5.94
N ILE A 13 -11.29 -8.58 4.70
CA ILE A 13 -10.46 -9.22 3.66
C ILE A 13 -9.23 -8.36 3.35
N ILE A 14 -9.41 -7.05 3.14
CA ILE A 14 -8.31 -6.13 2.83
C ILE A 14 -7.34 -6.02 4.01
N MET A 15 -7.83 -5.81 5.23
CA MET A 15 -6.96 -5.66 6.40
C MET A 15 -6.21 -6.95 6.74
N ASN A 16 -6.84 -8.12 6.57
CA ASN A 16 -6.14 -9.40 6.71
C ASN A 16 -4.98 -9.53 5.71
N LYS A 17 -5.13 -9.01 4.49
CA LYS A 17 -4.05 -9.01 3.50
C LYS A 17 -2.93 -8.03 3.85
N CYS A 18 -3.28 -6.84 4.36
CA CYS A 18 -2.30 -5.80 4.70
C CYS A 18 -1.52 -6.08 5.99
N LEU A 19 -2.17 -6.69 6.99
CA LEU A 19 -1.61 -6.87 8.35
C LEU A 19 -1.36 -8.33 8.73
N GLY A 20 -1.67 -9.28 7.85
CA GLY A 20 -1.72 -10.70 8.20
C GLY A 20 -0.37 -11.34 8.50
N ASP A 21 0.74 -10.74 8.07
CA ASP A 21 2.07 -11.34 8.18
C ASP A 21 3.18 -10.26 8.22
N GLU A 22 3.72 -10.01 9.42
CA GLU A 22 4.82 -9.05 9.60
C GLU A 22 6.13 -9.60 9.04
N ASP A 23 6.37 -10.91 9.09
CA ASP A 23 7.58 -11.51 8.52
C ASP A 23 7.58 -11.34 7.00
N ALA A 24 6.44 -11.59 6.35
CA ALA A 24 6.27 -11.33 4.92
C ALA A 24 6.42 -9.83 4.56
N ARG A 25 5.94 -8.92 5.42
CA ARG A 25 6.17 -7.47 5.24
C ARG A 25 7.66 -7.16 5.30
N GLN A 26 8.37 -7.69 6.29
CA GLN A 26 9.81 -7.50 6.44
C GLN A 26 10.54 -8.05 5.21
N ASP A 27 10.20 -9.25 4.74
CA ASP A 27 10.82 -9.86 3.57
C ASP A 27 10.60 -9.01 2.32
N ALA A 28 9.38 -8.55 2.07
CA ALA A 28 9.06 -7.65 0.96
C ALA A 28 9.84 -6.32 1.02
N LEU A 29 10.01 -5.73 2.21
CA LEU A 29 10.85 -4.54 2.39
C LEU A 29 12.32 -4.83 2.04
N GLY A 30 12.83 -6.00 2.44
CA GLY A 30 14.20 -6.42 2.12
C GLY A 30 14.42 -6.60 0.62
N GLU A 31 13.51 -7.28 -0.05
CA GLU A 31 13.55 -7.47 -1.50
C GLU A 31 13.48 -6.13 -2.24
N PHE A 32 12.58 -5.24 -1.83
CA PHE A 32 12.47 -3.91 -2.43
C PHE A 32 13.75 -3.08 -2.25
N ILE A 33 14.35 -3.10 -1.06
CA ILE A 33 15.61 -2.39 -0.76
C ILE A 33 16.75 -2.98 -1.61
N ALA A 34 16.87 -4.30 -1.70
CA ALA A 34 17.90 -4.96 -2.49
C ALA A 34 17.74 -4.69 -4.01
N LEU A 35 16.50 -4.65 -4.50
CA LEU A 35 16.19 -4.33 -5.89
C LEU A 35 16.51 -2.86 -6.23
N THR A 36 16.19 -1.94 -5.32
CA THR A 36 16.36 -0.49 -5.54
C THR A 36 17.78 0.01 -5.24
N MET A 37 18.58 -0.75 -4.47
CA MET A 37 19.98 -0.44 -4.17
C MET A 37 20.87 -1.66 -4.39
N PRO A 38 21.27 -1.91 -5.65
CA PRO A 38 22.23 -2.95 -5.97
C PRO A 38 23.54 -2.68 -5.21
N ASN A 39 24.07 -3.70 -4.52
CA ASN A 39 25.30 -3.66 -3.71
C ASN A 39 25.19 -3.08 -2.28
N ILE A 40 23.98 -2.90 -1.74
CA ILE A 40 23.82 -2.67 -0.29
C ILE A 40 24.16 -3.94 0.50
N ASP A 41 24.82 -3.80 1.65
CA ASP A 41 25.10 -4.94 2.52
C ASP A 41 23.88 -5.36 3.35
N GLU A 42 23.78 -6.64 3.68
CA GLU A 42 22.66 -7.22 4.43
C GLU A 42 22.44 -6.55 5.81
N GLY A 43 23.51 -6.09 6.46
CA GLY A 43 23.43 -5.40 7.74
C GLY A 43 22.71 -4.05 7.62
N THR A 44 23.02 -3.29 6.59
CA THR A 44 22.34 -2.02 6.29
C THR A 44 20.88 -2.25 5.88
N VAL A 45 20.58 -3.28 5.08
CA VAL A 45 19.18 -3.65 4.74
C VAL A 45 18.37 -3.92 6.01
N LYS A 46 18.92 -4.71 6.94
CA LYS A 46 18.27 -5.03 8.21
C LYS A 46 18.02 -3.78 9.06
N ASN A 47 18.98 -2.88 9.12
CA ASN A 47 18.83 -1.62 9.86
C ASN A 47 17.72 -0.76 9.25
N ILE A 48 17.70 -0.55 7.93
CA ILE A 48 16.66 0.23 7.26
C ILE A 48 15.28 -0.39 7.50
N LYS A 49 15.13 -1.71 7.30
CA LYS A 49 13.88 -2.45 7.57
C LYS A 49 13.32 -2.18 8.97
N SER A 50 14.18 -2.17 9.98
CA SER A 50 13.80 -1.93 11.38
C SER A 50 13.33 -0.50 11.67
N MET A 51 13.71 0.48 10.82
CA MET A 51 13.35 1.88 10.97
C MET A 51 12.03 2.24 10.27
N ILE A 52 11.51 1.37 9.39
CA ILE A 52 10.27 1.63 8.66
C ILE A 52 9.09 1.20 9.56
N PRO A 53 8.29 2.16 10.09
CA PRO A 53 7.21 1.83 11.00
C PRO A 53 6.07 1.10 10.27
N PRO A 54 5.27 0.30 10.98
CA PRO A 54 3.98 -0.14 10.49
C PRO A 54 3.08 1.07 10.19
N ILE A 55 2.30 0.99 9.11
CA ILE A 55 1.39 2.05 8.66
C ILE A 55 -0.08 1.59 8.71
N ALA A 56 -0.43 0.82 9.75
CA ALA A 56 -1.75 0.21 9.89
C ALA A 56 -2.90 1.22 9.78
N ASP A 57 -2.73 2.41 10.35
CA ASP A 57 -3.73 3.50 10.28
C ASP A 57 -3.94 4.01 8.85
N LEU A 58 -2.89 4.00 8.02
CA LEU A 58 -3.01 4.36 6.60
C LEU A 58 -3.73 3.26 5.81
N TYR A 59 -3.43 1.99 6.08
CA TYR A 59 -4.16 0.87 5.46
C TYR A 59 -5.65 0.92 5.79
N GLU A 60 -5.99 1.22 7.04
CA GLU A 60 -7.38 1.40 7.50
C GLU A 60 -8.09 2.52 6.72
N LYS A 61 -7.42 3.67 6.60
CA LYS A 61 -7.93 4.82 5.84
C LYS A 61 -8.17 4.45 4.37
N TRP A 62 -7.19 3.85 3.71
CA TRP A 62 -7.28 3.53 2.28
C TRP A 62 -8.30 2.42 2.01
N ALA A 63 -8.41 1.42 2.89
CA ALA A 63 -9.46 0.40 2.80
C ALA A 63 -10.85 1.03 2.90
N THR A 64 -11.04 2.00 3.79
CA THR A 64 -12.32 2.73 3.89
C THR A 64 -12.63 3.50 2.61
N MET A 65 -11.66 4.25 2.08
CA MET A 65 -11.82 4.99 0.82
C MET A 65 -12.17 4.05 -0.35
N PHE A 66 -11.53 2.89 -0.42
CA PHE A 66 -11.83 1.86 -1.40
C PHE A 66 -13.27 1.35 -1.28
N ILE A 67 -13.70 0.99 -0.07
CA ILE A 67 -15.05 0.46 0.19
C ILE A 67 -16.11 1.49 -0.20
N ASP A 68 -15.92 2.76 0.18
CA ASP A 68 -16.82 3.84 -0.21
C ASP A 68 -16.91 3.93 -1.73
N ARG A 69 -15.76 3.94 -2.42
CA ARG A 69 -15.74 4.06 -3.87
C ARG A 69 -16.38 2.86 -4.56
N LEU A 70 -16.15 1.65 -4.07
CA LEU A 70 -16.72 0.43 -4.62
C LEU A 70 -18.25 0.42 -4.49
N LEU A 71 -18.77 0.78 -3.31
CA LEU A 71 -20.21 0.84 -3.04
C LEU A 71 -20.92 1.93 -3.85
N GLU A 72 -20.23 3.03 -4.16
CA GLU A 72 -20.77 4.10 -5.02
C GLU A 72 -20.86 3.72 -6.49
N THR A 73 -19.95 2.87 -6.97
CA THR A 73 -19.74 2.68 -8.43
C THR A 73 -20.19 1.32 -8.95
N VAL A 74 -20.24 0.30 -8.10
CA VAL A 74 -20.54 -1.07 -8.52
C VAL A 74 -22.00 -1.43 -8.18
N PRO A 75 -22.77 -2.01 -9.11
CA PRO A 75 -24.10 -2.51 -8.83
C PRO A 75 -24.15 -3.47 -7.63
N ARG A 76 -25.17 -3.30 -6.79
CA ARG A 76 -25.30 -4.03 -5.52
C ARG A 76 -25.21 -5.55 -5.66
N ASN A 77 -25.83 -6.12 -6.69
CA ASN A 77 -25.83 -7.57 -6.93
C ASN A 77 -24.41 -8.11 -7.19
N GLN A 78 -23.56 -7.34 -7.89
CA GLN A 78 -22.18 -7.74 -8.14
C GLN A 78 -21.33 -7.68 -6.87
N ILE A 79 -21.56 -6.67 -6.02
CA ILE A 79 -20.88 -6.57 -4.72
C ILE A 79 -21.28 -7.72 -3.81
N GLU A 80 -22.56 -8.12 -3.83
CA GLU A 80 -23.04 -9.25 -3.04
C GLU A 80 -22.45 -10.58 -3.51
N GLU A 81 -22.31 -10.79 -4.81
CA GLU A 81 -21.61 -11.94 -5.37
C GLU A 81 -20.13 -11.95 -4.95
N LEU A 82 -19.47 -10.80 -5.07
CA LEU A 82 -18.07 -10.63 -4.68
C LEU A 82 -17.84 -10.84 -3.16
N CYS A 83 -18.88 -10.70 -2.33
CA CYS A 83 -18.83 -10.96 -0.88
C CYS A 83 -19.39 -12.34 -0.49
N SER A 84 -19.39 -13.32 -1.40
CA SER A 84 -20.01 -14.63 -1.17
C SER A 84 -19.25 -15.58 -0.23
N GLY A 85 -18.01 -15.26 0.16
CA GLY A 85 -17.23 -16.12 1.07
C GLY A 85 -16.25 -17.07 0.39
N THR A 86 -16.12 -17.04 -0.94
CA THR A 86 -15.21 -17.93 -1.67
C THR A 86 -13.80 -17.34 -1.76
N ALA A 87 -12.79 -18.22 -1.81
CA ALA A 87 -11.39 -17.81 -1.90
C ALA A 87 -11.09 -17.03 -3.19
N GLU A 88 -11.76 -17.38 -4.28
CA GLU A 88 -11.66 -16.70 -5.57
C GLU A 88 -12.19 -15.26 -5.47
N ASN A 89 -13.34 -15.06 -4.81
CA ASN A 89 -13.94 -13.75 -4.67
C ASN A 89 -13.18 -12.87 -3.66
N ASP A 90 -12.64 -13.46 -2.59
CA ASP A 90 -11.74 -12.75 -1.67
C ASP A 90 -10.46 -12.29 -2.38
N SER A 91 -9.90 -13.14 -3.24
CA SER A 91 -8.73 -12.80 -4.05
C SER A 91 -9.06 -11.71 -5.09
N ALA A 92 -10.24 -11.78 -5.70
CA ALA A 92 -10.72 -10.74 -6.61
C ALA A 92 -10.91 -9.40 -5.89
N LEU A 93 -11.42 -9.38 -4.65
CA LEU A 93 -11.52 -8.17 -3.83
C LEU A 93 -10.15 -7.54 -3.60
N VAL A 94 -9.15 -8.34 -3.25
CA VAL A 94 -7.77 -7.85 -3.05
C VAL A 94 -7.21 -7.28 -4.36
N LEU A 95 -7.43 -7.94 -5.49
CA LEU A 95 -6.97 -7.44 -6.79
C LEU A 95 -7.62 -6.10 -7.15
N ILE A 96 -8.94 -5.98 -6.97
CA ILE A 96 -9.66 -4.72 -7.24
C ILE A 96 -9.16 -3.61 -6.31
N TYR A 97 -8.85 -3.91 -5.04
CA TYR A 97 -8.23 -2.96 -4.13
C TYR A 97 -6.85 -2.51 -4.62
N ILE A 98 -5.99 -3.41 -5.08
CA ILE A 98 -4.67 -3.05 -5.65
C ILE A 98 -4.85 -2.12 -6.85
N MET A 99 -5.76 -2.46 -7.78
CA MET A 99 -6.06 -1.60 -8.94
C MET A 99 -6.60 -0.22 -8.53
N PHE A 100 -7.36 -0.14 -7.44
CA PHE A 100 -7.82 1.14 -6.88
C PHE A 100 -6.64 1.97 -6.34
N MET A 101 -5.70 1.34 -5.63
CA MET A 101 -4.49 1.99 -5.11
C MET A 101 -3.60 2.55 -6.22
N GLU A 102 -3.57 1.89 -7.39
CA GLU A 102 -2.81 2.31 -8.58
C GLU A 102 -3.49 3.44 -9.37
N SER A 103 -4.67 3.91 -8.97
CA SER A 103 -5.31 5.03 -9.64
C SER A 103 -4.55 6.35 -9.40
N GLU A 104 -4.51 7.24 -10.39
CA GLU A 104 -3.83 8.55 -10.31
C GLU A 104 -4.27 9.37 -9.07
N ARG A 105 -5.56 9.25 -8.69
CA ARG A 105 -6.08 9.90 -7.48
C ARG A 105 -5.46 9.31 -6.22
N MET A 106 -5.38 7.98 -6.12
CA MET A 106 -4.83 7.33 -4.95
C MET A 106 -3.33 7.51 -4.84
N GLU A 107 -2.61 7.56 -5.97
CA GLU A 107 -1.17 7.87 -5.97
C GLU A 107 -0.88 9.20 -5.24
N LYS A 108 -1.61 10.27 -5.60
CA LYS A 108 -1.51 11.58 -4.93
C LYS A 108 -1.91 11.50 -3.45
N GLN A 109 -3.01 10.80 -3.15
CA GLN A 109 -3.48 10.66 -1.77
C GLN A 109 -2.48 9.91 -0.88
N VAL A 110 -1.87 8.84 -1.40
CA VAL A 110 -0.88 8.04 -0.68
C VAL A 110 0.35 8.88 -0.37
N GLU A 111 0.83 9.67 -1.33
CA GLU A 111 1.95 10.60 -1.12
C GLU A 111 1.64 11.60 0.01
N GLU A 112 0.48 12.26 -0.06
CA GLU A 112 0.02 13.21 0.96
C GLU A 112 -0.11 12.54 2.35
N ASP A 113 -0.66 11.34 2.40
CA ASP A 113 -0.91 10.61 3.64
C ASP A 113 0.39 10.15 4.29
N ILE A 114 1.31 9.57 3.51
CA ILE A 114 2.65 9.20 3.99
C ILE A 114 3.39 10.46 4.46
N SER A 115 3.24 11.57 3.72
CA SER A 115 3.92 12.82 4.07
C SER A 115 3.49 13.36 5.43
N SER A 116 2.20 13.21 5.74
CA SER A 116 1.55 13.66 6.97
C SER A 116 1.70 12.66 8.13
N PHE A 117 1.92 11.38 7.82
CA PHE A 117 2.12 10.33 8.81
C PHE A 117 3.56 10.27 9.34
N ALA A 118 4.56 10.64 8.54
CA ALA A 118 5.96 10.60 8.96
C ALA A 118 6.29 11.47 10.21
N PRO A 119 5.77 12.70 10.36
CA PRO A 119 6.12 13.58 11.49
C PRO A 119 5.44 13.21 12.81
N THR A 120 4.38 12.38 12.79
CA THR A 120 3.67 11.96 14.01
C THR A 120 4.38 10.81 14.74
N GLN A 121 5.32 10.15 14.06
CA GLN A 121 6.27 9.22 14.66
C GLN A 121 7.42 10.03 15.24
N ASN A 122 7.33 10.34 16.53
CA ASN A 122 8.19 11.26 17.29
C ASN A 122 9.62 10.69 17.50
N ASP A 123 10.26 10.22 16.43
CA ASP A 123 11.59 9.63 16.44
C ASP A 123 12.38 10.08 15.21
N GLU A 124 13.61 10.53 15.44
CA GLU A 124 14.55 11.02 14.42
C GLU A 124 14.76 9.98 13.29
N ALA A 125 14.61 8.70 13.65
CA ALA A 125 14.62 7.54 12.77
C ALA A 125 13.46 7.49 11.76
N GLY A 126 12.24 7.88 12.16
CA GLY A 126 11.06 7.89 11.28
C GLY A 126 11.14 9.00 10.23
N ASN A 127 11.68 10.16 10.61
CA ASN A 127 11.98 11.25 9.68
C ASN A 127 13.07 10.86 8.68
N LEU A 128 14.09 10.13 9.12
CA LEU A 128 15.14 9.61 8.24
C LEU A 128 14.61 8.55 7.27
N ALA A 129 13.82 7.58 7.74
CA ALA A 129 13.21 6.55 6.90
C ALA A 129 12.25 7.15 5.87
N SER A 130 11.43 8.13 6.27
CA SER A 130 10.51 8.81 5.35
C SER A 130 11.25 9.70 4.34
N SER A 131 12.30 10.40 4.77
CA SER A 131 13.15 11.17 3.86
C SER A 131 13.89 10.26 2.89
N PHE A 132 14.35 9.09 3.34
CA PHE A 132 14.98 8.07 2.52
C PHE A 132 14.02 7.48 1.48
N ILE A 133 12.81 7.06 1.90
CA ILE A 133 11.78 6.55 1.00
C ILE A 133 11.39 7.62 -0.03
N ARG A 134 11.16 8.87 0.40
CA ARG A 134 10.80 9.98 -0.50
C ARG A 134 11.92 10.33 -1.47
N SER A 135 13.15 10.48 -1.00
CA SER A 135 14.28 10.79 -1.90
C SER A 135 14.47 9.69 -2.95
N LYS A 136 14.14 8.44 -2.63
CA LYS A 136 14.34 7.31 -3.55
C LYS A 136 13.17 7.11 -4.50
N LEU A 137 11.92 7.33 -4.06
CA LEU A 137 10.77 7.39 -4.96
C LEU A 137 10.93 8.50 -6.01
N SER A 138 11.45 9.67 -5.61
CA SER A 138 11.75 10.75 -6.55
C SER A 138 12.85 10.37 -7.56
N LEU A 139 13.89 9.64 -7.14
CA LEU A 139 14.94 9.16 -8.04
C LEU A 139 14.42 8.13 -9.05
N ILE A 140 13.54 7.21 -8.62
CA ILE A 140 12.92 6.21 -9.50
C ILE A 140 11.99 6.89 -10.52
N ALA A 141 11.22 7.90 -10.08
CA ALA A 141 10.36 8.70 -10.96
C ALA A 141 11.18 9.49 -12.01
N GLU A 142 12.35 10.02 -11.63
CA GLU A 142 13.26 10.69 -12.57
C GLU A 142 13.91 9.71 -13.56
N GLU A 143 14.27 8.51 -13.14
CA GLU A 143 14.83 7.47 -14.03
C GLU A 143 13.80 6.95 -15.03
N GLN A 144 12.54 6.76 -14.63
CA GLN A 144 11.46 6.40 -15.56
C GLN A 144 11.23 7.49 -16.61
N LYS A 145 11.19 8.76 -16.18
CA LYS A 145 11.03 9.91 -17.08
C LYS A 145 12.18 10.05 -18.08
N ASN A 146 13.41 9.78 -17.65
CA ASN A 146 14.59 9.77 -18.52
C ASN A 146 14.61 8.58 -19.49
N THR A 147 14.01 7.45 -19.11
CA THR A 147 13.89 6.26 -19.97
C THR A 147 12.84 6.49 -21.06
N ASP A 148 11.71 7.12 -20.74
CA ASP A 148 10.67 7.49 -21.73
C ASP A 148 11.16 8.56 -22.73
N THR A 149 12.03 9.48 -22.30
CA THR A 149 12.59 10.53 -23.18
C THR A 149 13.65 9.98 -24.16
N ARG A 150 14.22 8.80 -23.90
CA ARG A 150 15.22 8.14 -24.78
C ARG A 150 14.59 7.23 -25.84
N ILE A 151 13.28 6.97 -25.76
CA ILE A 151 12.55 6.09 -26.69
C ILE A 151 11.69 6.92 -27.68
N GLN A 152 11.66 8.25 -27.56
CA GLN A 152 11.16 9.18 -28.59
C GLN A 152 12.31 9.71 -29.46
#